data_AF-C5M1M7-F1
#
_entry.id   AF-C5M1M7-F1
#
_cell.length_a   1.000
_cell.length_b   1.000
_cell.length_c   1.000
_cell.angle_alpha   90.00
_cell.angle_beta   90.00
_cell.angle_gamma   90.00
#
_symmetry.space_group_name_H-M   'P 1'
#
loop_
_entity.id
_entity.type
_entity.pdbx_description
1 polymer ?
#
loop_
_entity_poly.entity_id
_entity_poly.type
_entity_poly.pdbx_seq_one_letter_code
_entity_poly.pdbx_strand_id
1 'polypeptide(L)'
;MSAQVQFALEALRIGRRFLSTVSFEAHVELPDNLELVQSSLLLLRDLPIHALLNATTVEEISEAVEGLFNHMRRNLRKARRYPVYRAAVLMEDVSRDLLTQLNKVLHPKEGSTIMQLPYADFELLTGICRELCTQWADSARQFKQQLRDELKHRSGQSAERVPAKMRFAHEPLQDRINELRQFRKQHEQFVQTLDKVFVVVSGKDGGTVSAAATATKNTVVAAYDKVLVVDVVDTTPTGINAWERAKQEYADLINRAESLIIANMRDTLGNAATTKD
;
A
#
# COMPACT_ATOMS: atom_id res chain seq x y z
N MET A 1 10.78 -43.95 12.55
CA MET A 1 10.54 -44.67 13.83
C MET A 1 11.82 -45.36 14.25
N SER A 2 12.07 -45.51 15.56
CA SER A 2 13.21 -46.31 16.06
C SER A 2 13.02 -47.79 15.72
N ALA A 3 14.12 -48.49 15.43
CA ALA A 3 14.13 -49.92 15.10
C ALA A 3 13.46 -50.79 16.19
N GLN A 4 13.57 -50.40 17.46
CA GLN A 4 12.97 -51.11 18.59
C GLN A 4 11.43 -51.08 18.55
N VAL A 5 10.86 -49.96 18.10
CA VAL A 5 9.40 -49.77 17.99
C VAL A 5 8.84 -50.56 16.80
N GLN A 6 9.57 -50.58 15.69
CA GLN A 6 9.22 -51.41 14.53
C GLN A 6 9.24 -52.90 14.89
N PHE A 7 10.27 -53.36 15.60
CA PHE A 7 10.36 -54.74 16.08
C PHE A 7 9.21 -55.11 17.03
N ALA A 8 8.85 -54.22 17.97
CA ALA A 8 7.74 -54.45 18.90
C ALA A 8 6.39 -54.56 18.16
N LEU A 9 6.15 -53.72 17.16
CA LEU A 9 4.94 -53.79 16.31
C LEU A 9 4.89 -55.08 15.48
N GLU A 10 6.04 -55.51 14.94
CA GLU A 10 6.14 -56.74 14.16
C GLU A 10 5.94 -58.00 15.02
N ALA A 11 6.48 -58.02 16.24
CA ALA A 11 6.22 -59.07 17.22
C ALA A 11 4.73 -59.17 17.60
N LEU A 12 4.04 -58.02 17.77
CA LEU A 12 2.59 -57.99 18.02
C LEU A 12 1.78 -58.52 16.83
N ARG A 13 2.25 -58.28 15.60
CA ARG A 13 1.63 -58.78 14.35
C ARG A 13 1.79 -60.29 14.21
N ILE A 14 2.98 -60.84 14.51
CA ILE A 14 3.23 -62.29 14.55
C ILE A 14 2.36 -62.96 15.62
N GLY A 15 2.18 -62.30 16.78
CA GLY A 15 1.30 -62.74 17.86
C GLY A 15 -0.21 -62.65 17.58
N ARG A 16 -0.62 -62.36 16.34
CA ARG A 16 -2.01 -62.17 15.90
C ARG A 16 -2.79 -61.08 16.66
N ARG A 17 -2.12 -60.13 17.32
CA ARG A 17 -2.75 -59.00 18.02
C ARG A 17 -2.98 -57.82 17.08
N PHE A 18 -3.72 -58.06 16.01
CA PHE A 18 -3.92 -57.08 14.92
C PHE A 18 -4.69 -55.83 15.35
N LEU A 19 -5.58 -55.93 16.34
CA LEU A 19 -6.37 -54.79 16.80
C LEU A 19 -5.48 -53.66 17.36
N SER A 20 -4.44 -54.01 18.11
CA SER A 20 -3.53 -53.02 18.71
C SER A 20 -2.59 -52.39 17.67
N THR A 21 -2.14 -53.15 16.66
CA THR A 21 -1.29 -52.61 15.58
C THR A 21 -2.10 -51.75 14.62
N VAL A 22 -3.29 -52.18 14.23
CA VAL A 22 -4.19 -51.43 13.33
C VAL A 22 -4.73 -50.17 14.03
N SER A 23 -5.06 -50.25 15.32
CA SER A 23 -5.45 -49.08 16.11
C SER A 23 -4.30 -48.09 16.26
N PHE A 24 -3.07 -48.55 16.52
CA PHE A 24 -1.90 -47.68 16.57
C PHE A 24 -1.65 -46.99 15.22
N GLU A 25 -1.65 -47.72 14.10
CA GLU A 25 -1.47 -47.14 12.76
C GLU A 25 -2.60 -46.14 12.40
N ALA A 26 -3.85 -46.46 12.76
CA ALA A 26 -5.00 -45.59 12.52
C ALA A 26 -4.98 -44.32 13.39
N HIS A 27 -4.56 -44.41 14.65
CA HIS A 27 -4.50 -43.24 15.54
C HIS A 27 -3.28 -42.37 15.31
N VAL A 28 -2.21 -42.91 14.72
CA VAL A 28 -0.95 -42.21 14.63
C VAL A 28 -0.94 -41.16 13.51
N GLU A 29 -1.79 -41.25 12.47
CA GLU A 29 -1.95 -40.30 11.33
C GLU A 29 -0.62 -39.70 10.77
N LEU A 30 0.51 -40.27 11.14
CA LEU A 30 1.85 -39.75 10.92
C LEU A 30 2.21 -39.73 9.43
N PRO A 31 1.88 -40.74 8.60
CA PRO A 31 2.17 -40.65 7.17
C PRO A 31 1.43 -39.47 6.52
N ASP A 32 0.14 -39.28 6.81
CA ASP A 32 -0.65 -38.18 6.25
C ASP A 32 -0.17 -36.81 6.75
N ASN A 33 0.15 -36.70 8.04
CA ASN A 33 0.70 -35.47 8.62
C ASN A 33 2.12 -35.17 8.10
N LEU A 34 2.96 -36.19 7.88
CA LEU A 34 4.27 -36.02 7.26
C LEU A 34 4.15 -35.55 5.81
N GLU A 35 3.23 -36.11 5.03
CA GLU A 35 2.97 -35.64 3.67
C GLU A 35 2.45 -34.20 3.65
N LEU A 36 1.57 -33.82 4.59
CA LEU A 36 1.12 -32.43 4.75
C LEU A 36 2.29 -31.49 5.05
N VAL A 37 3.16 -31.87 5.99
CA VAL A 37 4.35 -31.08 6.36
C VAL A 37 5.32 -30.97 5.19
N GLN A 38 5.63 -32.08 4.51
CA GLN A 38 6.49 -32.07 3.32
C GLN A 38 5.91 -31.18 2.21
N SER A 39 4.59 -31.25 1.97
CA SER A 39 3.91 -30.39 1.00
C SER A 39 3.97 -28.90 1.40
N SER A 40 3.76 -28.60 2.68
CA SER A 40 3.85 -27.24 3.22
C SER A 40 5.27 -26.68 3.13
N LEU A 41 6.29 -27.52 3.37
CA LEU A 41 7.69 -27.14 3.28
C LEU A 41 8.11 -26.72 1.86
N LEU A 42 7.53 -27.31 0.81
CA LEU A 42 7.78 -26.89 -0.58
C LEU A 42 7.40 -25.42 -0.83
N LEU A 43 6.43 -24.90 -0.07
CA LEU A 43 5.98 -23.52 -0.18
C LEU A 43 6.72 -22.60 0.82
N LEU A 44 6.95 -23.07 2.04
CA LEU A 44 7.46 -22.23 3.14
C LEU A 44 8.98 -22.14 3.24
N ARG A 45 9.74 -23.18 2.85
CA ARG A 45 11.18 -23.28 3.15
C ARG A 45 12.01 -22.16 2.51
N ASP A 46 11.68 -21.78 1.29
CA ASP A 46 12.47 -20.86 0.46
C ASP A 46 11.68 -19.58 0.12
N LEU A 47 10.76 -19.14 0.99
CA LEU A 47 9.92 -17.95 0.77
C LEU A 47 10.79 -16.67 0.84
N PRO A 48 10.86 -15.85 -0.22
CA PRO A 48 11.74 -14.67 -0.28
C PRO A 48 11.16 -13.46 0.47
N ILE A 49 10.72 -13.64 1.73
CA ILE A 49 10.10 -12.56 2.51
C ILE A 49 11.12 -11.55 3.04
N HIS A 50 12.37 -11.99 3.26
CA HIS A 50 13.45 -11.12 3.74
C HIS A 50 13.79 -10.01 2.75
N ALA A 51 13.63 -10.25 1.45
CA ALA A 51 13.81 -9.22 0.43
C ALA A 51 12.84 -8.05 0.64
N LEU A 52 11.58 -8.34 1.00
CA LEU A 52 10.59 -7.31 1.30
C LEU A 52 10.88 -6.62 2.64
N LEU A 53 11.22 -7.39 3.68
CA LEU A 53 11.41 -6.84 5.03
C LEU A 53 12.65 -5.95 5.16
N ASN A 54 13.66 -6.17 4.34
CA ASN A 54 14.91 -5.41 4.34
C ASN A 54 14.96 -4.33 3.26
N ALA A 55 13.95 -4.24 2.38
CA ALA A 55 13.92 -3.26 1.32
C ALA A 55 13.89 -1.83 1.89
N THR A 56 14.75 -0.98 1.34
CA THR A 56 14.89 0.43 1.73
C THR A 56 14.37 1.40 0.66
N THR A 57 14.23 0.91 -0.58
CA THR A 57 13.75 1.69 -1.72
C THR A 57 12.46 1.08 -2.29
N VAL A 58 11.70 1.86 -3.05
CA VAL A 58 10.44 1.38 -3.64
C VAL A 58 10.73 0.33 -4.73
N GLU A 59 11.86 0.45 -5.43
CA GLU A 59 12.31 -0.49 -6.44
C GLU A 59 12.60 -1.88 -5.84
N GLU A 60 13.33 -1.93 -4.72
CA GLU A 60 13.59 -3.18 -3.98
C GLU A 60 12.29 -3.83 -3.51
N ILE A 61 11.33 -3.03 -3.02
CA ILE A 61 10.00 -3.52 -2.65
C ILE A 61 9.29 -4.13 -3.87
N SER A 62 9.36 -3.48 -5.03
CA SER A 62 8.73 -3.97 -6.27
C SER A 62 9.28 -5.33 -6.69
N GLU A 63 10.61 -5.46 -6.73
CA GLU A 63 11.28 -6.72 -7.06
C GLU A 63 10.95 -7.83 -6.05
N ALA A 64 10.92 -7.50 -4.75
CA ALA A 64 10.57 -8.44 -3.70
C ALA A 64 9.12 -8.92 -3.82
N VAL A 65 8.18 -8.01 -4.11
CA VAL A 65 6.77 -8.33 -4.35
C VAL A 65 6.62 -9.27 -5.55
N GLU A 66 7.29 -8.97 -6.67
CA GLU A 66 7.24 -9.83 -7.84
C GLU A 66 7.84 -11.22 -7.55
N GLY A 67 8.97 -11.26 -6.86
CA GLY A 67 9.61 -12.49 -6.40
C GLY A 67 8.68 -13.34 -5.52
N LEU A 68 7.98 -12.72 -4.58
CA LEU A 68 7.00 -13.38 -3.70
C LEU A 68 5.83 -13.97 -4.49
N PHE A 69 5.21 -13.19 -5.38
CA PHE A 69 4.15 -13.71 -6.24
C PHE A 69 4.66 -14.83 -7.14
N ASN A 70 5.83 -14.70 -7.75
CA ASN A 70 6.43 -15.75 -8.59
C ASN A 70 6.71 -17.04 -7.82
N HIS A 71 7.17 -16.93 -6.57
CA HIS A 71 7.37 -18.07 -5.68
C HIS A 71 6.04 -18.75 -5.33
N MET A 72 5.06 -17.97 -4.88
CA MET A 72 3.73 -18.47 -4.50
C MET A 72 3.03 -19.17 -5.65
N ARG A 73 3.03 -18.57 -6.84
CA ARG A 73 2.41 -19.13 -8.05
C ARG A 73 3.05 -20.45 -8.48
N ARG A 74 4.38 -20.56 -8.41
CA ARG A 74 5.12 -21.77 -8.81
C ARG A 74 4.96 -22.91 -7.81
N ASN A 75 5.03 -22.61 -6.51
CA ASN A 75 5.08 -23.63 -5.47
C ASN A 75 3.70 -24.08 -5.01
N LEU A 76 2.67 -23.23 -5.11
CA LEU A 76 1.29 -23.63 -4.78
C LEU A 76 0.80 -24.81 -5.64
N ARG A 77 1.16 -24.84 -6.93
CA ARG A 77 0.85 -25.96 -7.85
C ARG A 77 1.49 -27.28 -7.40
N LYS A 78 2.69 -27.21 -6.82
CA LYS A 78 3.45 -28.37 -6.33
C LYS A 78 2.95 -28.80 -4.95
N ALA A 79 2.57 -27.85 -4.10
CA ALA A 79 2.07 -28.06 -2.75
C ALA A 79 0.57 -28.43 -2.77
N ARG A 80 0.23 -29.61 -3.30
CA ARG A 80 -1.17 -30.06 -3.46
C ARG A 80 -1.93 -30.25 -2.14
N ARG A 81 -1.24 -30.62 -1.06
CA ARG A 81 -1.87 -30.77 0.27
C ARG A 81 -1.90 -29.46 1.07
N TYR A 82 -1.26 -28.38 0.58
CA TYR A 82 -1.31 -27.09 1.27
C TYR A 82 -2.71 -26.44 1.10
N PRO A 83 -3.39 -26.05 2.18
CA PRO A 83 -4.72 -25.45 2.12
C PRO A 83 -4.74 -24.15 1.30
N VAL A 84 -5.65 -24.06 0.34
CA VAL A 84 -5.81 -22.89 -0.55
C VAL A 84 -6.19 -21.65 0.24
N TYR A 85 -7.01 -21.76 1.29
CA TYR A 85 -7.35 -20.58 2.12
C TYR A 85 -6.12 -20.04 2.86
N ARG A 86 -5.20 -20.90 3.30
CA ARG A 86 -3.98 -20.46 3.98
C ARG A 86 -3.03 -19.72 3.05
N ALA A 87 -3.00 -20.09 1.76
CA ALA A 87 -2.24 -19.36 0.76
C ALA A 87 -2.79 -17.94 0.55
N ALA A 88 -4.13 -17.80 0.61
CA ALA A 88 -4.76 -16.49 0.55
C ALA A 88 -4.42 -15.63 1.78
N VAL A 89 -4.57 -16.18 2.99
CA VAL A 89 -4.24 -15.48 4.24
C VAL A 89 -2.77 -15.05 4.27
N LEU A 90 -1.84 -15.92 3.85
CA LEU A 90 -0.42 -15.57 3.76
C LEU A 90 -0.17 -14.35 2.88
N MET A 91 -0.86 -14.23 1.75
CA MET A 91 -0.74 -13.04 0.88
C MET A 91 -1.40 -11.79 1.48
N GLU A 92 -2.42 -11.93 2.32
CA GLU A 92 -2.97 -10.82 3.10
C GLU A 92 -1.96 -10.34 4.16
N ASP A 93 -1.24 -11.26 4.80
CA ASP A 93 -0.19 -10.92 5.76
C ASP A 93 1.02 -10.26 5.08
N VAL A 94 1.46 -10.76 3.91
CA VAL A 94 2.48 -10.08 3.09
C VAL A 94 2.05 -8.67 2.71
N SER A 95 0.74 -8.43 2.48
CA SER A 95 0.25 -7.08 2.25
C SER A 95 0.37 -6.17 3.49
N ARG A 96 0.36 -6.70 4.72
CA ARG A 96 0.59 -5.90 5.94
C ARG A 96 2.07 -5.56 6.07
N ASP A 97 2.95 -6.48 5.70
CA ASP A 97 4.39 -6.22 5.62
C ASP A 97 4.70 -5.16 4.56
N LEU A 98 4.07 -5.26 3.39
CA LEU A 98 4.17 -4.24 2.34
C LEU A 98 3.74 -2.87 2.84
N LEU A 99 2.59 -2.77 3.53
CA LEU A 99 2.12 -1.52 4.12
C LEU A 99 3.17 -0.94 5.09
N THR A 100 3.75 -1.79 5.93
CA THR A 100 4.78 -1.39 6.90
C THR A 100 6.02 -0.85 6.21
N GLN A 101 6.47 -1.49 5.13
CA GLN A 101 7.65 -1.05 4.37
C GLN A 101 7.37 0.21 3.54
N LEU A 102 6.20 0.30 2.91
CA LEU A 102 5.78 1.53 2.22
C LEU A 102 5.71 2.70 3.19
N ASN A 103 5.16 2.53 4.39
CA ASN A 103 5.17 3.60 5.39
C ASN A 103 6.60 4.03 5.75
N LYS A 104 7.54 3.10 5.91
CA LYS A 104 8.96 3.46 6.16
C LYS A 104 9.57 4.26 5.00
N VAL A 105 9.36 3.84 3.75
CA VAL A 105 9.91 4.53 2.59
C VAL A 105 9.26 5.91 2.38
N LEU A 106 7.96 6.02 2.67
CA LEU A 106 7.21 7.28 2.65
C LEU A 106 7.59 8.20 3.84
N HIS A 107 8.31 7.72 4.85
CA HIS A 107 8.89 8.52 5.93
C HIS A 107 10.44 8.46 5.90
N PRO A 108 11.11 9.20 4.99
CA PRO A 108 12.57 9.14 4.85
C PRO A 108 13.36 9.54 6.11
N LYS A 109 12.74 10.31 7.01
CA LYS A 109 13.27 10.70 8.33
C LYS A 109 12.16 10.68 9.37
N GLU A 110 12.47 10.24 10.59
CA GLU A 110 11.53 10.31 11.72
C GLU A 110 11.00 11.75 11.87
N GLY A 111 9.68 11.93 11.76
CA GLY A 111 9.02 13.24 11.86
C GLY A 111 8.96 14.06 10.56
N SER A 112 9.53 13.57 9.45
CA SER A 112 9.37 14.21 8.13
C SER A 112 8.13 13.66 7.43
N THR A 113 7.29 14.56 6.92
CA THR A 113 6.12 14.21 6.10
C THR A 113 6.47 14.32 4.62
N ILE A 114 5.86 13.49 3.76
CA ILE A 114 6.05 13.60 2.30
C ILE A 114 5.64 14.97 1.74
N MET A 115 4.82 15.71 2.48
CA MET A 115 4.39 17.06 2.11
C MET A 115 5.51 18.10 2.22
N GLN A 116 6.55 17.85 3.02
CA GLN A 116 7.70 18.74 3.13
C GLN A 116 8.67 18.63 1.92
N LEU A 117 8.53 17.59 1.11
CA LEU A 117 9.37 17.41 -0.08
C LEU A 117 9.07 18.48 -1.15
N PRO A 118 10.03 18.79 -2.05
CA PRO A 118 9.79 19.62 -3.24
C PRO A 118 8.81 19.00 -4.24
N TYR A 119 8.17 19.82 -5.10
CA TYR A 119 7.09 19.33 -5.97
C TYR A 119 7.49 18.13 -6.84
N ALA A 120 8.63 18.25 -7.53
CA ALA A 120 9.16 17.21 -8.40
C ALA A 120 9.40 15.87 -7.66
N ASP A 121 10.03 15.92 -6.48
CA ASP A 121 10.45 14.71 -5.75
C ASP A 121 9.25 13.91 -5.23
N PHE A 122 8.22 14.59 -4.70
CA PHE A 122 7.01 13.87 -4.28
C PHE A 122 6.22 13.35 -5.48
N GLU A 123 6.18 14.04 -6.62
CA GLU A 123 5.46 13.52 -7.78
C GLU A 123 6.12 12.24 -8.30
N LEU A 124 7.46 12.20 -8.32
CA LEU A 124 8.24 11.02 -8.65
C LEU A 124 7.97 9.89 -7.65
N LEU A 125 8.20 10.12 -6.36
CA LEU A 125 8.07 9.11 -5.31
C LEU A 125 6.64 8.55 -5.21
N THR A 126 5.62 9.40 -5.20
CA THR A 126 4.22 8.96 -5.20
C THR A 126 3.80 8.34 -6.55
N GLY A 127 4.50 8.66 -7.64
CA GLY A 127 4.43 7.99 -8.93
C GLY A 127 4.82 6.53 -8.82
N ILE A 128 6.04 6.28 -8.34
CA ILE A 128 6.61 4.94 -8.21
C ILE A 128 5.80 4.09 -7.22
N CYS A 129 5.38 4.64 -6.07
CA CYS A 129 4.52 3.92 -5.14
C CYS A 129 3.17 3.52 -5.75
N ARG A 130 2.57 4.38 -6.59
CA ARG A 130 1.31 4.05 -7.29
C ARG A 130 1.53 2.93 -8.30
N GLU A 131 2.61 2.99 -9.06
CA GLU A 131 2.98 1.93 -10.02
C GLU A 131 3.17 0.59 -9.32
N LEU A 132 3.86 0.59 -8.17
CA LEU A 132 4.00 -0.59 -7.31
C LEU A 132 2.63 -1.15 -6.87
N CYS A 133 1.72 -0.31 -6.38
CA CYS A 133 0.38 -0.77 -5.99
C CYS A 133 -0.41 -1.33 -7.18
N THR A 134 -0.27 -0.75 -8.39
CA THR A 134 -0.90 -1.31 -9.59
C THR A 134 -0.32 -2.66 -10.00
N GLN A 135 1.01 -2.82 -9.92
CA GLN A 135 1.69 -4.09 -10.16
C GLN A 135 1.28 -5.16 -9.15
N TRP A 136 1.14 -4.79 -7.87
CA TRP A 136 0.56 -5.67 -6.86
C TRP A 136 -0.86 -6.09 -7.24
N ALA A 137 -1.73 -5.16 -7.60
CA ALA A 137 -3.13 -5.44 -7.94
C ALA A 137 -3.25 -6.43 -9.12
N ASP A 138 -2.41 -6.28 -10.13
CA ASP A 138 -2.36 -7.20 -11.27
C ASP A 138 -1.83 -8.59 -10.87
N SER A 139 -0.74 -8.64 -10.10
CA SER A 139 -0.17 -9.89 -9.59
C SER A 139 -1.15 -10.62 -8.66
N ALA A 140 -1.85 -9.89 -7.80
CA ALA A 140 -2.89 -10.41 -6.93
C ALA A 140 -4.10 -10.92 -7.71
N ARG A 141 -4.49 -10.25 -8.81
CA ARG A 141 -5.57 -10.72 -9.70
C ARG A 141 -5.18 -12.06 -10.34
N GLN A 142 -3.96 -12.18 -10.85
CA GLN A 142 -3.45 -13.43 -11.42
C GLN A 142 -3.36 -14.54 -10.35
N PHE A 143 -2.90 -14.22 -9.14
CA PHE A 143 -2.85 -15.17 -8.03
C PHE A 143 -4.25 -15.64 -7.61
N LYS A 144 -5.24 -14.73 -7.51
CA LYS A 144 -6.65 -15.07 -7.24
C LYS A 144 -7.22 -16.02 -8.29
N GLN A 145 -6.87 -15.83 -9.56
CA GLN A 145 -7.27 -16.76 -10.62
C GLN A 145 -6.65 -18.15 -10.40
N GLN A 146 -5.36 -18.22 -10.09
CA GLN A 146 -4.70 -19.49 -9.79
C GLN A 146 -5.26 -20.21 -8.57
N LEU A 147 -5.60 -19.49 -7.49
CA LEU A 147 -6.27 -20.08 -6.33
C LEU A 147 -7.61 -20.73 -6.71
N ARG A 148 -8.38 -20.08 -7.60
CA ARG A 148 -9.65 -20.64 -8.10
C ARG A 148 -9.43 -21.88 -8.97
N ASP A 149 -8.42 -21.87 -9.82
CA ASP A 149 -8.10 -22.99 -10.70
C ASP A 149 -7.59 -24.19 -9.89
N GLU A 150 -6.72 -23.97 -8.90
CA GLU A 150 -6.29 -24.99 -7.94
C GLU A 150 -7.46 -25.55 -7.14
N LEU A 151 -8.40 -24.71 -6.69
CA LEU A 151 -9.58 -25.18 -6.00
C LEU A 151 -10.45 -26.08 -6.89
N LYS A 152 -10.62 -25.74 -8.17
CA LYS A 152 -11.35 -26.57 -9.14
C LYS A 152 -10.63 -27.89 -9.45
N HIS A 153 -9.30 -27.89 -9.53
CA HIS A 153 -8.53 -29.11 -9.70
C HIS A 153 -8.59 -30.03 -8.47
N ARG A 154 -8.74 -29.45 -7.28
CA ARG A 154 -8.78 -30.16 -5.99
C ARG A 154 -10.19 -30.47 -5.48
N SER A 155 -11.25 -29.97 -6.12
CA SER A 155 -12.64 -30.09 -5.65
C SER A 155 -13.17 -31.52 -5.57
N GLY A 156 -12.43 -32.50 -6.11
CA GLY A 156 -12.68 -33.93 -5.86
C GLY A 156 -12.17 -34.46 -4.52
N GLN A 157 -11.36 -33.70 -3.77
CA GLN A 157 -10.63 -34.17 -2.56
C GLN A 157 -10.90 -33.34 -1.29
N SER A 158 -11.37 -32.10 -1.39
CA SER A 158 -11.59 -31.26 -0.20
C SER A 158 -12.59 -30.13 -0.46
N ALA A 159 -13.64 -30.03 0.38
CA ALA A 159 -14.67 -28.99 0.37
C ALA A 159 -14.15 -27.64 0.92
N GLU A 160 -12.97 -27.23 0.50
CA GLU A 160 -12.32 -26.02 0.97
C GLU A 160 -12.97 -24.80 0.30
N ARG A 161 -13.44 -23.82 1.08
CA ARG A 161 -13.98 -22.57 0.53
C ARG A 161 -12.89 -21.51 0.58
N VAL A 162 -12.50 -20.99 -0.60
CA VAL A 162 -11.65 -19.80 -0.67
C VAL A 162 -12.44 -18.59 -0.15
N PRO A 163 -11.82 -17.69 0.65
CA PRO A 163 -12.48 -16.46 1.07
C PRO A 163 -13.04 -15.70 -0.14
N ALA A 164 -14.32 -15.29 -0.06
CA ALA A 164 -15.01 -14.64 -1.18
C ALA A 164 -14.32 -13.34 -1.64
N LYS A 165 -13.55 -12.70 -0.75
CA LYS A 165 -12.74 -11.51 -1.03
C LYS A 165 -11.46 -11.56 -0.20
N MET A 166 -10.30 -11.54 -0.86
CA MET A 166 -9.04 -11.23 -0.18
C MET A 166 -8.98 -9.72 0.04
N ARG A 167 -8.67 -9.28 1.25
CA ARG A 167 -8.53 -7.87 1.62
C ARG A 167 -7.07 -7.55 1.84
N PHE A 168 -6.55 -6.56 1.12
CA PHE A 168 -5.17 -6.16 1.25
C PHE A 168 -5.05 -4.88 2.08
N ALA A 169 -4.17 -4.89 3.08
CA ALA A 169 -3.99 -3.79 4.03
C ALA A 169 -3.44 -2.50 3.38
N HIS A 170 -2.77 -2.59 2.23
CA HIS A 170 -2.20 -1.42 1.54
C HIS A 170 -3.20 -0.70 0.61
N GLU A 171 -4.37 -1.27 0.32
CA GLU A 171 -5.38 -0.65 -0.56
C GLU A 171 -5.81 0.75 -0.06
N PRO A 172 -6.13 0.96 1.23
CA PRO A 172 -6.44 2.30 1.73
C PRO A 172 -5.29 3.30 1.57
N LEU A 173 -4.04 2.85 1.70
CA LEU A 173 -2.87 3.69 1.49
C LEU A 173 -2.71 4.08 0.01
N GLN A 174 -3.07 3.21 -0.94
CA GLN A 174 -3.07 3.56 -2.36
C GLN A 174 -4.08 4.68 -2.66
N ASP A 175 -5.31 4.55 -2.17
CA ASP A 175 -6.35 5.58 -2.34
C ASP A 175 -5.88 6.90 -1.73
N ARG A 176 -5.29 6.81 -0.53
CA ARG A 176 -4.68 7.92 0.17
C ARG A 176 -3.61 8.65 -0.66
N ILE A 177 -2.65 7.92 -1.23
CA ILE A 177 -1.62 8.49 -2.09
C ILE A 177 -2.23 9.21 -3.30
N ASN A 178 -3.27 8.64 -3.92
CA ASN A 178 -3.95 9.28 -5.05
C ASN A 178 -4.61 10.61 -4.66
N GLU A 179 -5.27 10.67 -3.50
CA GLU A 179 -5.83 11.90 -2.96
C GLU A 179 -4.76 12.97 -2.71
N LEU A 180 -3.64 12.60 -2.09
CA LEU A 180 -2.55 13.53 -1.78
C LEU A 180 -1.92 14.08 -3.07
N ARG A 181 -1.79 13.25 -4.11
CA ARG A 181 -1.32 13.71 -5.43
C ARG A 181 -2.25 14.72 -6.06
N GLN A 182 -3.56 14.48 -6.02
CA GLN A 182 -4.55 15.44 -6.53
C GLN A 182 -4.51 16.75 -5.75
N PHE A 183 -4.49 16.66 -4.42
CA PHE A 183 -4.39 17.81 -3.52
C PHE A 183 -3.17 18.67 -3.84
N ARG A 184 -2.00 18.03 -3.93
CA ARG A 184 -0.75 18.77 -4.15
C ARG A 184 -0.64 19.34 -5.55
N LYS A 185 -1.14 18.63 -6.56
CA LYS A 185 -1.25 19.16 -7.93
C LYS A 185 -2.13 20.41 -7.97
N GLN A 186 -3.26 20.40 -7.27
CA GLN A 186 -4.14 21.57 -7.16
C GLN A 186 -3.44 22.72 -6.45
N HIS A 187 -2.76 22.46 -5.33
CA HIS A 187 -1.98 23.46 -4.60
C HIS A 187 -0.91 24.11 -5.49
N GLU A 188 -0.12 23.30 -6.19
CA GLU A 188 0.95 23.77 -7.07
C GLU A 188 0.39 24.59 -8.24
N GLN A 189 -0.71 24.14 -8.86
CA GLN A 189 -1.42 24.90 -9.89
C GLN A 189 -1.91 26.24 -9.36
N PHE A 190 -2.44 26.29 -8.14
CA PHE A 190 -2.90 27.52 -7.50
C PHE A 190 -1.76 28.50 -7.22
N VAL A 191 -0.61 28.02 -6.73
CA VAL A 191 0.58 28.86 -6.51
C VAL A 191 1.10 29.42 -7.85
N GLN A 192 1.12 28.60 -8.91
CA GLN A 192 1.53 29.04 -10.25
C GLN A 192 0.58 30.05 -10.88
N THR A 193 -0.74 29.88 -10.71
CA THR A 193 -1.71 30.88 -11.19
C THR A 193 -1.60 32.16 -10.39
N LEU A 194 -1.37 32.09 -9.09
CA LEU A 194 -1.12 33.26 -8.24
C LEU A 194 0.09 34.07 -8.70
N ASP A 195 1.23 33.42 -8.92
CA ASP A 195 2.44 34.12 -9.37
C ASP A 195 2.20 34.79 -10.75
N LYS A 196 1.48 34.14 -11.67
CA LYS A 196 1.09 34.75 -12.96
C LYS A 196 0.16 35.95 -12.79
N VAL A 197 -0.86 35.84 -11.93
CA VAL A 197 -1.81 36.92 -11.66
C VAL A 197 -1.11 38.13 -11.06
N PHE A 198 -0.22 37.92 -10.08
CA PHE A 198 0.49 39.03 -9.45
C PHE A 198 1.51 39.70 -10.37
N VAL A 199 2.11 38.95 -11.30
CA VAL A 199 2.95 39.52 -12.37
C VAL A 199 2.11 40.40 -13.31
N VAL A 200 0.91 39.95 -13.71
CA VAL A 200 0.02 40.74 -14.57
C VAL A 200 -0.48 42.00 -13.87
N VAL A 201 -0.90 41.90 -12.60
CA VAL A 201 -1.37 43.04 -11.80
C VAL A 201 -0.25 44.06 -11.53
N SER A 202 1.02 43.62 -11.45
CA SER A 202 2.18 44.52 -11.24
C SER A 202 2.74 45.15 -12.52
N GLY A 203 2.11 44.98 -13.69
CA GLY A 203 2.69 45.37 -14.97
C GLY A 203 2.94 46.88 -15.16
N LYS A 204 4.23 47.24 -15.31
CA LYS A 204 4.90 48.47 -15.83
C LYS A 204 5.51 49.50 -14.89
N ASP A 205 5.14 49.60 -13.62
CA ASP A 205 5.89 50.44 -12.67
C ASP A 205 6.77 49.55 -11.78
N GLY A 206 8.04 49.46 -12.15
CA GLY A 206 9.03 48.67 -11.42
C GLY A 206 9.12 49.12 -9.96
N GLY A 207 8.93 48.19 -9.03
CA GLY A 207 9.55 48.29 -7.70
C GLY A 207 8.80 47.66 -6.54
N THR A 208 7.47 47.61 -6.54
CA THR A 208 6.73 47.20 -5.32
C THR A 208 5.67 46.17 -5.62
N VAL A 209 5.94 44.91 -5.22
CA VAL A 209 4.89 43.91 -5.01
C VAL A 209 3.87 44.53 -4.06
N SER A 210 2.61 44.66 -4.51
CA SER A 210 1.55 45.22 -3.67
C SER A 210 1.49 44.48 -2.34
N ALA A 211 1.37 45.22 -1.22
CA ALA A 211 1.25 44.62 0.12
C ALA A 211 0.10 43.59 0.20
N ALA A 212 -0.95 43.77 -0.62
CA ALA A 212 -2.04 42.81 -0.75
C ALA A 212 -1.59 41.49 -1.40
N ALA A 213 -0.70 41.53 -2.40
CA ALA A 213 -0.16 40.33 -3.04
C ALA A 213 0.75 39.54 -2.08
N THR A 214 1.58 40.23 -1.31
CA THR A 214 2.41 39.60 -0.26
C THR A 214 1.55 39.01 0.85
N ALA A 215 0.49 39.70 1.27
CA ALA A 215 -0.44 39.17 2.27
C ALA A 215 -1.14 37.89 1.80
N THR A 216 -1.64 37.86 0.55
CA THR A 216 -2.24 36.64 -0.03
C THR A 216 -1.22 35.51 -0.11
N LYS A 217 0.00 35.76 -0.60
CA LYS A 217 1.06 34.74 -0.66
C LYS A 217 1.38 34.17 0.72
N ASN A 218 1.47 35.02 1.74
CA ASN A 218 1.70 34.61 3.12
C ASN A 218 0.53 33.77 3.67
N THR A 219 -0.73 34.09 3.33
CA THR A 219 -1.88 33.26 3.74
C THR A 219 -1.85 31.86 3.13
N VAL A 220 -1.39 31.73 1.87
CA VAL A 220 -1.28 30.44 1.19
C VAL A 220 -0.16 29.59 1.78
N VAL A 221 0.98 30.21 2.10
CA VAL A 221 2.07 29.54 2.83
C VAL A 221 1.59 29.08 4.20
N ALA A 222 0.93 29.95 4.97
CA ALA A 222 0.38 29.60 6.28
C ALA A 222 -0.70 28.50 6.22
N ALA A 223 -1.46 28.43 5.12
CA ALA A 223 -2.40 27.34 4.88
C ALA A 223 -1.67 26.01 4.63
N TYR A 224 -0.60 26.03 3.82
CA TYR A 224 0.20 24.84 3.55
C TYR A 224 0.93 24.33 4.79
N ASP A 225 1.41 25.24 5.66
CA ASP A 225 2.07 24.88 6.92
C ASP A 225 1.19 24.00 7.84
N LYS A 226 -0.15 24.17 7.79
CA LYS A 226 -1.08 23.31 8.53
C LYS A 226 -1.07 21.86 8.06
N VAL A 227 -0.83 21.65 6.76
CA VAL A 227 -0.75 20.33 6.14
C VAL A 227 0.61 19.68 6.38
N LEU A 228 1.69 20.47 6.52
CA LEU A 228 3.04 19.96 6.72
C LEU A 228 3.26 19.21 8.05
N VAL A 229 2.51 19.58 9.09
CA VAL A 229 2.66 19.05 10.46
C VAL A 229 1.92 17.72 10.65
N VAL A 230 0.97 17.40 9.78
CA VAL A 230 0.10 16.24 9.91
C VAL A 230 0.72 15.04 9.19
N ASP A 231 0.70 13.89 9.85
CA ASP A 231 1.06 12.65 9.18
C ASP A 231 -0.03 12.28 8.17
N VAL A 232 0.23 12.58 6.90
CA VAL A 232 -0.70 12.36 5.81
C VAL A 232 -0.75 10.89 5.37
N VAL A 233 0.22 10.07 5.75
CA VAL A 233 0.38 8.67 5.29
C VAL A 233 -0.35 7.71 6.25
N ASP A 234 -0.62 8.14 7.48
CA ASP A 234 -1.38 7.38 8.46
C ASP A 234 -2.84 7.12 8.00
N THR A 235 -3.14 5.85 7.75
CA THR A 235 -4.48 5.36 7.33
C THR A 235 -5.32 4.85 8.50
N THR A 236 -4.86 5.00 9.74
CA THR A 236 -5.67 4.71 10.93
C THR A 236 -6.85 5.69 11.04
N PRO A 237 -7.93 5.35 11.76
CA PRO A 237 -9.04 6.28 11.96
C PRO A 237 -8.62 7.62 12.58
N THR A 238 -7.57 7.61 13.41
CA THR A 238 -6.98 8.84 13.97
C THR A 238 -6.28 9.68 12.91
N GLY A 239 -5.48 9.06 12.03
CA GLY A 239 -4.82 9.73 10.91
C GLY A 239 -5.80 10.30 9.89
N ILE A 240 -6.85 9.54 9.55
CA ILE A 240 -7.92 10.01 8.64
C ILE A 240 -8.60 11.27 9.19
N ASN A 241 -8.97 11.27 10.47
CA ASN A 241 -9.59 12.45 11.10
C ASN A 241 -8.64 13.65 11.17
N ALA A 242 -7.36 13.41 11.48
CA ALA A 242 -6.34 14.46 11.51
C ALA A 242 -6.14 15.09 10.13
N TRP A 243 -6.13 14.27 9.08
CA TRP A 243 -6.06 14.77 7.71
C TRP A 243 -7.30 15.55 7.29
N GLU A 244 -8.50 15.02 7.52
CA GLU A 244 -9.73 15.70 7.11
C GLU A 244 -9.84 17.07 7.77
N ARG A 245 -9.46 17.16 9.05
CA ARG A 245 -9.35 18.45 9.75
C ARG A 245 -8.34 19.39 9.08
N ALA A 246 -7.14 18.90 8.78
CA ALA A 246 -6.10 19.70 8.12
C ALA A 246 -6.54 20.19 6.74
N LYS A 247 -7.26 19.35 6.00
CA LYS A 247 -7.82 19.66 4.68
C LYS A 247 -8.91 20.73 4.77
N GLN A 248 -9.75 20.68 5.80
CA GLN A 248 -10.76 21.72 6.08
C GLN A 248 -10.09 23.05 6.46
N GLU A 249 -9.13 23.04 7.39
CA GLU A 249 -8.40 24.25 7.79
C GLU A 249 -7.64 24.87 6.60
N TYR A 250 -7.03 24.05 5.74
CA TYR A 250 -6.43 24.49 4.48
C TYR A 250 -7.48 25.11 3.54
N ALA A 251 -8.61 24.44 3.33
CA ALA A 251 -9.66 24.91 2.43
C ALA A 251 -10.22 26.26 2.88
N ASP A 252 -10.46 26.46 4.17
CA ASP A 252 -10.97 27.73 4.72
C ASP A 252 -10.00 28.90 4.47
N LEU A 253 -8.70 28.65 4.65
CA LEU A 253 -7.66 29.66 4.41
C LEU A 253 -7.48 29.96 2.92
N ILE A 254 -7.55 28.94 2.06
CA ILE A 254 -7.52 29.13 0.60
C ILE A 254 -8.76 29.88 0.11
N ASN A 255 -9.97 29.54 0.57
CA ASN A 255 -11.20 30.25 0.22
C ASN A 255 -11.13 31.74 0.60
N ARG A 256 -10.50 32.05 1.74
CA ARG A 256 -10.22 33.44 2.16
C ARG A 256 -9.21 34.11 1.23
N ALA A 257 -8.13 33.43 0.85
CA ALA A 257 -7.15 33.94 -0.10
C ALA A 257 -7.79 34.20 -1.49
N GLU A 258 -8.61 33.27 -1.99
CA GLU A 258 -9.38 33.41 -3.23
C GLU A 258 -10.31 34.62 -3.20
N SER A 259 -11.04 34.82 -2.10
CA SER A 259 -11.91 35.98 -1.95
C SER A 259 -11.14 37.32 -2.04
N LEU A 260 -9.94 37.37 -1.45
CA LEU A 260 -9.05 38.54 -1.55
C LEU A 260 -8.51 38.73 -2.97
N ILE A 261 -8.17 37.65 -3.66
CA ILE A 261 -7.70 37.70 -5.05
C ILE A 261 -8.82 38.24 -5.96
N ILE A 262 -10.05 37.75 -5.79
CA ILE A 262 -11.21 38.19 -6.59
C ILE A 262 -11.49 39.68 -6.37
N ALA A 263 -11.44 40.15 -5.12
CA ALA A 263 -11.60 41.57 -4.81
C ALA A 263 -10.52 42.42 -5.52
N ASN A 264 -9.27 42.00 -5.42
CA ASN A 264 -8.14 42.72 -6.02
C ASN A 264 -8.17 42.69 -7.56
N MET A 265 -8.56 41.56 -8.17
CA MET A 265 -8.79 41.47 -9.61
C MET A 265 -9.92 42.40 -10.06
N ARG A 266 -11.02 42.47 -9.30
CA ARG A 266 -12.12 43.37 -9.61
C ARG A 266 -11.69 44.83 -9.57
N ASP A 267 -10.91 45.22 -8.56
CA ASP A 267 -10.43 46.60 -8.40
C ASP A 267 -9.43 46.97 -9.51
N THR A 268 -8.52 46.07 -9.86
CA THR A 268 -7.53 46.29 -10.95
C THR A 268 -8.19 46.37 -12.32
N LEU A 269 -9.16 45.51 -12.62
CA LEU A 269 -9.95 45.57 -13.86
C LEU A 269 -10.84 46.82 -13.91
N GLY A 270 -11.43 47.22 -12.78
CA GLY A 270 -12.20 48.45 -12.67
C GLY A 270 -11.36 49.71 -12.93
N ASN A 271 -10.07 49.68 -12.55
CA ASN A 271 -9.13 50.77 -12.78
C ASN A 271 -8.51 50.75 -14.20
N ALA A 272 -8.56 49.63 -14.91
CA ALA A 272 -8.06 49.50 -16.28
C ALA A 272 -9.06 50.07 -17.31
N ALA A 273 -9.33 51.38 -17.25
CA ALA A 273 -10.31 52.06 -18.11
C ALA A 273 -9.82 52.41 -19.54
N THR A 274 -8.68 51.87 -20.00
CA THR A 274 -8.20 52.11 -21.37
C THR A 274 -7.88 50.80 -22.09
N THR A 275 -8.68 50.49 -23.11
CA THR A 275 -8.34 49.53 -24.15
C THR A 275 -7.09 50.01 -24.87
N LYS A 276 -5.99 49.29 -24.74
CA LYS A 276 -4.84 49.46 -25.63
C LYS A 276 -5.14 48.66 -26.91
N ASP A 277 -5.36 49.39 -28.00
CA ASP A 277 -5.29 48.90 -29.38
C ASP A 277 -3.89 48.35 -29.70
#